data_AF-A0AAQ2IPS5-F1
#
_entry.id   AF-A0AAQ2IPS5-F1
#
_cell.length_a   1.000
_cell.length_b   1.000
_cell.length_c   1.000
_cell.angle_alpha   90.00
_cell.angle_beta   90.00
_cell.angle_gamma   90.00
#
_symmetry.space_group_name_H-M   'P 1'
#
loop_
_entity.id
_entity.type
_entity.pdbx_description
1 polymer ?
#
loop_
_entity_poly.entity_id
_entity_poly.type
_entity_poly.pdbx_seq_one_letter_code
_entity_poly.pdbx_strand_id
1 'polypeptide(L)'
;MRILTGLLALCLSGFSFAGALPDSPHLYVKGTSFIQVQPDVATIRVAITEKQKSLPTAKENVDKIMAKAIEIAKRFDIKEDDIHAEQLNV
;
A
#
# COMPACT_ATOMS: atom_id res chain seq x y z
N MET A 1 -61.72 -17.62 -14.37
CA MET A 1 -61.44 -16.45 -13.49
C MET A 1 -60.20 -16.62 -12.61
N ARG A 2 -59.84 -17.83 -12.15
CA ARG A 2 -58.69 -18.06 -11.23
C ARG A 2 -57.31 -17.71 -11.83
N ILE A 3 -57.13 -17.91 -13.15
CA ILE A 3 -55.88 -17.60 -13.85
C ILE A 3 -55.72 -16.08 -14.01
N LEU A 4 -56.82 -15.36 -14.26
CA LEU A 4 -56.83 -13.91 -14.36
C LEU A 4 -56.51 -13.25 -13.00
N THR A 5 -57.06 -13.79 -11.90
CA THR A 5 -56.73 -13.31 -10.55
C THR A 5 -55.29 -13.61 -10.15
N GLY A 6 -54.73 -14.75 -10.58
CA GLY A 6 -53.32 -15.09 -10.34
C GLY A 6 -52.35 -14.20 -11.11
N LEU A 7 -52.65 -13.89 -12.37
CA LEU A 7 -51.84 -12.99 -13.20
C LEU A 7 -51.84 -11.56 -12.65
N LEU A 8 -53.00 -11.10 -12.17
CA LEU A 8 -53.13 -9.79 -11.54
C LEU A 8 -52.32 -9.71 -10.24
N ALA A 9 -52.40 -10.72 -9.38
CA ALA A 9 -51.61 -10.77 -8.14
C ALA A 9 -50.10 -10.72 -8.42
N LEU A 10 -49.63 -11.45 -9.44
CA LEU A 10 -48.23 -11.48 -9.85
C LEU A 10 -47.73 -10.10 -10.32
N CYS A 11 -48.55 -9.37 -11.07
CA CYS A 11 -48.23 -8.02 -11.54
C CYS A 11 -48.09 -7.00 -10.40
N LEU A 12 -48.88 -7.13 -9.32
CA LEU A 12 -48.82 -6.17 -8.20
C LEU A 12 -47.66 -6.42 -7.22
N SER A 13 -47.15 -7.65 -7.12
CA SER A 13 -46.07 -8.01 -6.19
C SER A 13 -44.68 -7.44 -6.54
N GLY A 14 -44.49 -6.83 -7.71
CA GLY A 14 -43.19 -6.30 -8.16
C GLY A 14 -42.90 -4.84 -7.80
N PHE A 15 -43.88 -4.08 -7.30
CA PHE A 15 -43.74 -2.65 -7.07
C PHE A 15 -43.34 -2.33 -5.62
N SER A 16 -42.11 -2.67 -5.23
CA SER A 16 -41.51 -2.22 -3.97
C SER A 16 -40.65 -0.98 -4.23
N PHE A 17 -41.16 0.21 -3.91
CA PHE A 17 -40.41 1.47 -3.96
C PHE A 17 -39.59 1.64 -2.68
N ALA A 18 -38.38 1.08 -2.65
CA ALA A 18 -37.41 1.33 -1.58
C ALA A 18 -36.56 2.56 -1.93
N GLY A 19 -36.90 3.72 -1.35
CA GLY A 19 -36.09 4.93 -1.43
C GLY A 19 -34.87 4.85 -0.50
N ALA A 20 -33.76 5.49 -0.86
CA ALA A 20 -32.55 5.52 -0.04
C ALA A 20 -32.72 6.31 1.29
N LEU A 21 -33.77 7.12 1.38
CA LEU A 21 -34.15 7.91 2.56
C LEU A 21 -35.67 7.82 2.77
N PRO A 22 -36.17 7.86 4.03
CA PRO A 22 -37.60 7.84 4.32
C PRO A 22 -38.33 9.11 3.84
N ASP A 23 -39.55 8.96 3.32
CA ASP A 23 -40.41 10.11 3.00
C ASP A 23 -41.01 10.79 4.25
N SER A 24 -40.95 10.12 5.40
CA SER A 24 -41.34 10.68 6.71
C SER A 24 -40.23 11.57 7.30
N PRO A 25 -40.55 12.53 8.17
CA PRO A 25 -39.54 13.36 8.83
C PRO A 25 -38.46 12.52 9.53
N HIS A 26 -37.21 12.69 9.12
CA HIS A 26 -36.07 11.95 9.67
C HIS A 26 -34.83 12.85 9.77
N LEU A 27 -33.98 12.59 10.77
CA LEU A 27 -32.72 13.29 10.96
C LEU A 27 -31.58 12.44 10.39
N TYR A 28 -30.97 12.92 9.31
CA TYR A 28 -29.79 12.28 8.71
C TYR A 28 -28.53 13.08 9.05
N VAL A 29 -27.53 12.43 9.66
CA VAL A 29 -26.24 13.03 10.00
C VAL A 29 -25.12 12.21 9.36
N LYS A 30 -24.29 12.87 8.55
CA LYS A 30 -23.07 12.29 7.99
C LYS A 30 -21.87 13.05 8.52
N GLY A 31 -21.07 12.38 9.35
CA GLY A 31 -19.77 12.89 9.78
C GLY A 31 -18.68 12.47 8.78
N THR A 32 -17.85 13.42 8.37
CA THR A 32 -16.62 13.14 7.62
C THR A 32 -15.43 13.66 8.41
N SER A 33 -14.40 12.83 8.58
CA SER A 33 -13.13 13.23 9.18
C SER A 33 -11.99 13.02 8.19
N PHE A 34 -11.07 13.96 8.14
CA PHE A 34 -9.85 13.86 7.36
C PHE A 34 -8.69 14.33 8.23
N ILE A 35 -7.57 13.60 8.21
CA ILE A 35 -6.36 13.95 8.92
C ILE A 35 -5.20 13.79 7.95
N GLN A 36 -4.44 14.86 7.78
CA GLN A 36 -3.20 14.85 7.03
C GLN A 36 -2.04 14.70 8.00
N VAL A 37 -1.22 13.68 7.80
CA VAL A 37 -0.04 13.40 8.62
C VAL A 37 1.21 13.36 7.74
N GLN A 38 2.35 13.71 8.32
CA GLN A 38 3.64 13.55 7.66
C GLN A 38 4.12 12.10 7.82
N PRO A 39 4.80 11.53 6.80
CA PRO A 39 5.45 10.22 6.93
C PRO A 39 6.54 10.25 8.02
N ASP A 40 6.64 9.17 8.79
CA ASP A 40 7.57 9.00 9.91
C ASP A 40 8.77 8.10 9.59
N VAL A 41 8.64 7.24 8.55
CA VAL A 41 9.69 6.31 8.13
C VAL A 41 9.95 6.44 6.62
N ALA A 42 11.22 6.37 6.24
CA ALA A 42 11.65 6.27 4.85
C ALA A 42 12.63 5.10 4.66
N THR A 43 12.43 4.29 3.62
CA THR A 43 13.35 3.20 3.26
C THR A 43 14.12 3.57 2.00
N ILE A 44 15.44 3.60 2.10
CA ILE A 44 16.35 3.89 0.98
C ILE A 44 17.04 2.58 0.58
N ARG A 45 16.99 2.25 -0.72
CA ARG A 45 17.67 1.08 -1.28
C ARG A 45 18.82 1.54 -2.18
N VAL A 46 20.01 1.01 -1.92
CA VAL A 46 21.22 1.31 -2.69
C VAL A 46 21.74 0.02 -3.31
N ALA A 47 21.90 0.02 -4.63
CA ALA A 47 22.50 -1.09 -5.35
C ALA A 47 23.95 -0.75 -5.72
N ILE A 48 24.88 -1.62 -5.33
CA ILE A 48 26.31 -1.50 -5.63
C ILE A 48 26.66 -2.62 -6.62
N THR A 49 27.07 -2.23 -7.82
CA THR A 49 27.38 -3.18 -8.90
C THR A 49 28.76 -2.90 -9.43
N GLU A 50 29.59 -3.93 -9.53
CA GLU A 50 30.92 -3.87 -10.13
C GLU A 50 31.03 -4.90 -11.26
N LYS A 51 31.69 -4.56 -12.36
CA LYS A 51 31.96 -5.47 -13.47
C LYS A 51 33.45 -5.58 -13.69
N GLN A 52 34.01 -6.76 -13.45
CA GLN A 52 35.44 -7.02 -13.65
C GLN A 52 35.69 -8.39 -14.26
N LYS A 53 36.83 -8.54 -14.95
CA LYS A 53 37.24 -9.83 -15.56
C LYS A 53 37.51 -10.93 -14.52
N SER A 54 37.79 -10.54 -13.27
CA SER A 54 38.14 -11.42 -12.17
C SER A 54 37.08 -11.27 -11.07
N LEU A 55 36.42 -12.38 -10.71
CA LEU A 55 35.40 -12.40 -9.66
C LEU A 55 35.93 -11.97 -8.28
N PRO A 56 37.10 -12.45 -7.81
CA PRO A 56 37.67 -12.01 -6.53
C PRO A 56 37.87 -10.48 -6.48
N THR A 57 38.35 -9.91 -7.58
CA THR A 57 38.59 -8.46 -7.68
C THR A 57 37.29 -7.68 -7.68
N ALA A 58 36.26 -8.17 -8.37
CA ALA A 58 34.93 -7.55 -8.35
C ALA A 58 34.35 -7.55 -6.93
N LYS A 59 34.42 -8.68 -6.23
CA LYS A 59 33.94 -8.80 -4.85
C LYS A 59 34.67 -7.84 -3.90
N GLU A 60 36.00 -7.80 -3.96
CA GLU A 60 36.79 -6.93 -3.10
C GLU A 60 36.45 -5.44 -3.32
N ASN A 61 36.21 -5.04 -4.57
CA ASN A 61 35.79 -3.68 -4.90
C ASN A 61 34.39 -3.37 -4.35
N VAL A 62 33.44 -4.30 -4.50
CA VAL A 62 32.08 -4.13 -3.94
C VAL A 62 32.14 -4.00 -2.41
N ASP A 63 32.91 -4.86 -1.74
CA ASP A 63 33.07 -4.83 -0.28
C ASP A 63 33.67 -3.49 0.19
N LYS A 64 34.66 -2.94 -0.53
CA LYS A 64 35.23 -1.60 -0.25
C LYS A 64 34.22 -0.47 -0.41
N ILE A 65 33.41 -0.50 -1.48
CA ILE A 65 32.41 0.53 -1.74
C ILE A 65 31.28 0.43 -0.70
N MET A 66 30.87 -0.79 -0.34
CA MET A 66 29.88 -1.05 0.70
C MET A 66 30.33 -0.50 2.06
N ALA A 67 31.58 -0.75 2.47
CA ALA A 67 32.12 -0.20 3.71
C ALA A 67 32.07 1.35 3.72
N LYS A 68 32.41 1.99 2.59
CA LYS A 68 32.31 3.45 2.45
C LYS A 68 30.87 3.95 2.50
N ALA A 69 29.93 3.22 1.92
CA ALA A 69 28.51 3.56 1.98
C ALA A 69 27.97 3.52 3.42
N ILE A 70 28.37 2.50 4.19
CA ILE A 70 28.04 2.41 5.63
C ILE A 70 28.66 3.58 6.41
N GLU A 71 29.91 3.94 6.14
CA GLU A 71 30.54 5.09 6.80
C GLU A 71 29.77 6.39 6.52
N ILE A 72 29.34 6.61 5.27
CA ILE A 72 28.51 7.75 4.91
C ILE A 72 27.19 7.73 5.68
N ALA A 73 26.51 6.59 5.76
CA ALA A 73 25.25 6.44 6.50
C ALA A 73 25.43 6.80 7.98
N LYS A 74 26.51 6.34 8.62
CA LYS A 74 26.85 6.71 9.99
C LYS A 74 27.10 8.20 10.18
N ARG A 75 27.71 8.89 9.20
CA ARG A 75 27.89 10.34 9.24
C ARG A 75 26.58 11.13 9.18
N PHE A 76 25.52 10.52 8.64
CA PHE A 76 24.17 11.08 8.65
C PHE A 76 23.34 10.63 9.87
N ASP A 77 24.00 10.09 10.90
CA ASP A 77 23.35 9.64 12.15
C ASP A 77 22.35 8.49 11.96
N ILE A 78 22.51 7.69 10.90
CA ILE A 78 21.75 6.45 10.70
C ILE A 78 22.35 5.39 11.64
N LYS A 79 21.51 4.80 12.50
CA LYS A 79 21.92 3.78 13.46
C LYS A 79 22.30 2.49 12.73
N GLU A 80 23.20 1.71 13.33
CA GLU A 80 23.63 0.44 12.74
C GLU A 80 22.48 -0.56 12.57
N ASP A 81 21.53 -0.57 13.52
CA ASP A 81 20.35 -1.43 13.47
C ASP A 81 19.42 -1.14 12.29
N ASP A 82 19.48 0.09 11.74
CA ASP A 82 18.68 0.53 10.59
C ASP A 82 19.39 0.29 9.24
N ILE A 83 20.61 -0.27 9.25
CA ILE A 83 21.39 -0.60 8.06
C ILE A 83 21.33 -2.10 7.80
N HIS A 84 20.72 -2.47 6.68
CA HIS A 84 20.61 -3.86 6.25
C HIS A 84 21.42 -4.10 4.97
N ALA A 85 22.18 -5.19 4.96
CA ALA A 85 22.93 -5.65 3.80
C ALA A 85 22.51 -7.07 3.42
N GLU A 86 22.32 -7.30 2.11
CA GLU A 86 21.98 -8.61 1.57
C GLU A 86 23.21 -9.33 1.03
N GLN A 87 23.07 -10.63 0.78
CA GLN A 87 24.14 -11.42 0.18
C GLN A 87 24.43 -10.95 -1.26
N LEU A 88 25.72 -10.83 -1.59
CA LEU A 88 26.16 -10.44 -2.92
C LEU A 88 25.69 -11.44 -3.98
N ASN A 89 25.01 -10.93 -5.00
CA ASN A 89 24.70 -11.68 -6.21
C ASN A 89 25.86 -11.56 -7.21
N VAL A 90 26.34 -12.69 -7.72
CA VAL A 90 27.55 -12.80 -8.57
C VAL A 90 27.27 -13.42 -9.93
#